data_AF-A0A960BHP7-F1
#
_entry.id   AF-A0A960BHP7-F1
#
_cell.length_a   1.000
_cell.length_b   1.000
_cell.length_c   1.000
_cell.angle_alpha   90.00
_cell.angle_beta   90.00
_cell.angle_gamma   90.00
#
_symmetry.space_group_name_H-M   'P 1'
#
loop_
_entity.id
_entity.type
_entity.pdbx_description
1 polymer ?
#
loop_
_entity_poly.entity_id
_entity_poly.type
_entity_poly.pdbx_seq_one_letter_code
_entity_poly.pdbx_strand_id
1 'polypeptide(L)'
;AQGIAEMSGDVGDEGAKVLQNLDAVGNTTKAITKGIAIATAVLAATALFGSYQDAIRGAIATSGDALGALTEQQSLQYFGVLNVANPANLVGLIIGAAVVFLFSGLAINAVTRAAGAIIFEVRRQFRDHPGIMQGTERPEYGRVVDICTRDSLRELATPGLLAILAPVAVGFGLGVGALGAYLAGTIATGVLMAVFLANSGGAWDNAKKFVEDGNFGGKGTEAHAATVIGDTVGDPFKDTAGPAINPLIKVMNLVALLIAPAVVALSVGDSANSPLRYAIAIGAAVIVIGAVIVSKRRGGAIDESDISPAAAASN
;
A
#
# COMPACT_ATOMS: atom_id res chain seq x y z
N ALA A 1 6.84 24.93 4.44
CA ALA A 1 7.18 26.36 4.45
C ALA A 1 5.93 27.23 4.49
N GLN A 2 5.01 27.09 3.53
CA GLN A 2 3.74 27.83 3.52
C GLN A 2 2.94 27.70 4.82
N GLY A 3 2.80 26.49 5.39
CA GLY A 3 2.12 26.32 6.68
C GLY A 3 2.75 27.08 7.85
N ILE A 4 4.09 27.25 7.87
CA ILE A 4 4.75 28.05 8.92
C ILE A 4 4.44 29.53 8.72
N ALA A 5 4.48 30.01 7.47
CA ALA A 5 4.13 31.39 7.13
C ALA A 5 2.69 31.73 7.49
N GLU A 6 1.75 30.83 7.21
CA GLU A 6 0.33 30.98 7.57
C GLU A 6 0.14 31.01 9.09
N MET A 7 0.82 30.12 9.82
CA MET A 7 0.72 30.07 11.28
C MET A 7 1.42 31.22 12.00
N SER A 8 2.47 31.82 11.40
CA SER A 8 3.19 32.94 12.02
C SER A 8 2.57 34.29 11.72
N GLY A 9 1.91 34.45 10.56
CA GLY A 9 1.38 35.75 10.11
C GLY A 9 2.45 36.77 9.73
N ASP A 10 3.73 36.38 9.77
CA ASP A 10 4.89 37.28 9.60
C ASP A 10 5.33 37.45 8.13
N VAL A 11 4.61 36.84 7.17
CA VAL A 11 4.97 36.82 5.75
C VAL A 11 3.97 37.63 4.94
N GLY A 12 4.45 38.71 4.30
CA GLY A 12 3.63 39.54 3.40
C GLY A 12 3.29 38.85 2.07
N ASP A 13 2.39 39.49 1.31
CA ASP A 13 1.79 38.95 0.07
C ASP A 13 2.78 38.44 -0.97
N GLU A 14 3.91 39.13 -1.14
CA GLU A 14 4.95 38.72 -2.09
C GLU A 14 5.62 37.41 -1.67
N GLY A 15 5.93 37.26 -0.38
CA GLY A 15 6.49 36.04 0.18
C GLY A 15 5.49 34.87 0.12
N ALA A 16 4.20 35.13 0.40
CA ALA A 16 3.15 34.13 0.27
C ALA A 16 3.01 33.60 -1.16
N LYS A 17 3.06 34.48 -2.17
CA LYS A 17 3.06 34.10 -3.59
C LYS A 17 4.27 33.25 -3.97
N VAL A 18 5.46 33.60 -3.49
CA VAL A 18 6.67 32.80 -3.72
C VAL A 18 6.51 31.40 -3.11
N LEU A 19 6.01 31.31 -1.88
CA LEU A 19 5.78 30.04 -1.20
C LEU A 19 4.75 29.17 -1.93
N GLN A 20 3.67 29.77 -2.44
CA GLN A 20 2.67 29.07 -3.24
C GLN A 20 3.25 28.54 -4.56
N ASN A 21 4.07 29.32 -5.25
CA ASN A 21 4.78 28.88 -6.45
C ASN A 21 5.73 27.71 -6.16
N LEU A 22 6.44 27.75 -5.03
CA LEU A 22 7.32 26.66 -4.60
C LEU A 22 6.55 25.38 -4.27
N ASP A 23 5.38 25.48 -3.64
CA ASP A 23 4.50 24.32 -3.38
C ASP A 23 4.01 23.67 -4.69
N ALA A 24 3.61 24.49 -5.67
CA ALA A 24 3.20 24.01 -6.99
C ALA A 24 4.32 23.27 -7.74
N VAL A 25 5.55 23.82 -7.72
CA VAL A 25 6.74 23.15 -8.27
C VAL A 25 7.01 21.84 -7.53
N GLY A 26 6.95 21.86 -6.18
CA GLY A 26 7.13 20.69 -5.33
C GLY A 26 6.15 19.55 -5.65
N ASN A 27 4.88 19.86 -5.89
CA ASN A 27 3.88 18.88 -6.31
C ASN A 27 4.23 18.22 -7.65
N THR A 28 4.70 19.02 -8.62
CA THR A 28 5.13 18.49 -9.92
C THR A 28 6.34 17.58 -9.78
N THR A 29 7.35 18.00 -9.00
CA THR A 29 8.53 17.16 -8.70
C THR A 29 8.14 15.87 -7.97
N LYS A 30 7.19 15.93 -7.03
CA LYS A 30 6.66 14.78 -6.30
C LYS A 30 5.97 13.79 -7.25
N ALA A 31 5.23 14.27 -8.24
CA ALA A 31 4.62 13.41 -9.26
C ALA A 31 5.68 12.72 -10.14
N ILE A 32 6.68 13.46 -10.62
CA ILE A 32 7.78 12.89 -11.44
C ILE A 32 8.55 11.82 -10.67
N THR A 33 8.92 12.11 -9.42
CA THR A 33 9.65 11.17 -8.57
C THR A 33 8.84 9.91 -8.25
N LYS A 34 7.52 10.01 -8.05
CA LYS A 34 6.62 8.84 -7.94
C LYS A 34 6.69 7.98 -9.22
N GLY A 35 6.63 8.60 -10.40
CA GLY A 35 6.74 7.90 -11.68
C GLY A 35 8.08 7.18 -11.86
N ILE A 36 9.19 7.85 -11.56
CA ILE A 36 10.54 7.25 -11.60
C ILE A 36 10.65 6.10 -10.60
N ALA A 37 10.14 6.27 -9.38
CA ALA A 37 10.15 5.24 -8.36
C ALA A 37 9.40 3.98 -8.81
N ILE A 38 8.26 4.14 -9.49
CA ILE A 38 7.50 3.01 -10.06
C ILE A 38 8.30 2.35 -11.19
N ALA A 39 8.82 3.13 -12.16
CA ALA A 39 9.56 2.59 -13.30
C ALA A 39 10.82 1.81 -12.86
N THR A 40 11.58 2.36 -11.93
CA THR A 40 12.78 1.71 -11.37
C THR A 40 12.44 0.45 -10.58
N ALA A 41 11.27 0.40 -9.94
CA ALA A 41 10.77 -0.82 -9.29
C ALA A 41 10.59 -1.96 -10.30
N VAL A 42 10.03 -1.66 -11.48
CA VAL A 42 9.81 -2.66 -12.53
C VAL A 42 11.14 -3.20 -13.04
N LEU A 43 12.10 -2.32 -13.33
CA LEU A 43 13.43 -2.72 -13.79
C LEU A 43 14.14 -3.60 -12.75
N ALA A 44 14.10 -3.20 -11.47
CA ALA A 44 14.66 -3.98 -10.38
C ALA A 44 13.95 -5.33 -10.22
N ALA A 45 12.63 -5.36 -10.36
CA ALA A 45 11.84 -6.58 -10.28
C ALA A 45 12.18 -7.57 -11.41
N THR A 46 12.38 -7.08 -12.64
CA THR A 46 12.84 -7.91 -13.76
C THR A 46 14.24 -8.48 -13.52
N ALA A 47 15.16 -7.68 -12.96
CA ALA A 47 16.49 -8.17 -12.59
C ALA A 47 16.43 -9.24 -11.49
N LEU A 48 15.57 -9.05 -10.49
CA LEU A 48 15.35 -10.02 -9.42
C LEU A 48 14.76 -11.35 -9.91
N PHE A 49 14.03 -11.36 -11.03
CA PHE A 49 13.61 -12.62 -11.66
C PHE A 49 14.79 -13.45 -12.17
N GLY A 50 15.83 -12.80 -12.72
CA GLY A 50 17.08 -13.48 -13.07
C GLY A 50 17.72 -14.11 -11.83
N SER A 51 17.87 -13.33 -10.75
CA SER A 51 18.40 -13.84 -9.48
C SER A 51 17.55 -14.97 -8.88
N TYR A 52 16.23 -14.90 -9.02
CA TYR A 52 15.31 -15.94 -8.56
C TYR A 52 15.52 -17.25 -9.33
N GLN A 53 15.66 -17.18 -10.65
CA GLN A 53 15.97 -18.34 -11.48
C GLN A 53 17.34 -18.93 -11.13
N ASP A 54 18.35 -18.09 -10.92
CA ASP A 54 19.69 -18.53 -10.53
C ASP A 54 19.69 -19.21 -9.15
N ALA A 55 18.93 -18.67 -8.19
CA ALA A 55 18.77 -19.26 -6.86
C ALA A 55 18.12 -20.66 -6.93
N ILE A 56 17.09 -20.82 -7.77
CA ILE A 56 16.46 -22.12 -7.99
C ILE A 56 17.45 -23.11 -8.64
N ARG A 57 18.13 -22.68 -9.71
CA ARG A 57 19.11 -23.53 -10.42
C ARG A 57 20.24 -23.97 -9.49
N GLY A 58 20.77 -23.05 -8.69
CA GLY A 58 21.80 -23.35 -7.69
C GLY A 58 21.33 -24.37 -6.66
N ALA A 59 20.11 -24.20 -6.12
CA ALA A 59 19.54 -25.13 -5.14
C ALA A 59 19.31 -26.54 -5.71
N ILE A 60 19.00 -26.65 -7.00
CA ILE A 60 18.83 -27.94 -7.66
C ILE A 60 20.15 -28.63 -7.94
N ALA A 61 21.17 -27.87 -8.35
CA ALA A 61 22.50 -28.43 -8.57
C ALA A 61 23.03 -29.11 -7.30
N THR A 62 22.65 -28.62 -6.12
CA THR A 62 22.98 -29.22 -4.83
C THR A 62 22.05 -30.36 -4.41
N SER A 63 20.91 -30.54 -5.08
CA SER A 63 19.87 -31.54 -4.74
C SER A 63 20.02 -32.87 -5.48
N GLY A 64 21.09 -33.09 -6.24
CA GLY A 64 21.37 -34.37 -6.92
C GLY A 64 20.44 -34.68 -8.10
N ASP A 65 20.23 -35.96 -8.42
CA ASP A 65 19.34 -36.43 -9.53
C ASP A 65 17.84 -36.31 -9.19
N ALA A 66 17.48 -35.35 -8.32
CA ALA A 66 16.13 -35.11 -7.83
C ALA A 66 15.12 -34.76 -8.92
N LEU A 67 15.61 -34.27 -10.07
CA LEU A 67 14.78 -33.99 -11.24
C LEU A 67 14.42 -35.25 -12.03
N GLY A 68 15.17 -36.35 -11.89
CA GLY A 68 14.92 -37.60 -12.63
C GLY A 68 13.59 -38.29 -12.26
N ALA A 69 13.05 -37.99 -11.07
CA ALA A 69 11.75 -38.50 -10.61
C ALA A 69 10.56 -37.63 -11.06
N LEU A 70 10.80 -36.47 -11.66
CA LEU A 70 9.76 -35.54 -12.11
C LEU A 70 9.48 -35.74 -13.60
N THR A 71 8.23 -35.48 -13.99
CA THR A 71 7.91 -35.40 -15.42
C THR A 71 8.66 -34.23 -16.07
N GLU A 72 8.93 -34.32 -17.37
CA GLU A 72 9.55 -33.23 -18.13
C GLU A 72 8.79 -31.91 -17.94
N GLN A 73 7.46 -31.96 -17.91
CA GLN A 73 6.65 -30.77 -17.68
C GLN A 73 6.81 -30.17 -16.27
N GLN A 74 7.09 -30.99 -15.25
CA GLN A 74 7.34 -30.55 -13.88
C GLN A 74 8.78 -30.06 -13.68
N SER A 75 9.75 -30.58 -14.44
CA SER A 75 11.13 -30.12 -14.35
C SER A 75 11.32 -28.73 -14.98
N LEU A 76 10.50 -28.36 -15.97
CA LEU A 76 10.57 -27.05 -16.64
C LEU A 76 10.49 -25.84 -15.70
N GLN A 77 9.67 -25.89 -14.64
CA GLN A 77 9.53 -24.77 -13.69
C GLN A 77 10.84 -24.43 -12.97
N TYR A 78 11.72 -25.42 -12.86
CA TYR A 78 13.01 -25.32 -12.20
C TYR A 78 14.12 -24.79 -13.10
N PHE A 79 13.91 -24.83 -14.42
CA PHE A 79 14.78 -24.20 -15.41
C PHE A 79 14.39 -22.75 -15.74
N GLY A 80 13.36 -22.22 -15.05
CA GLY A 80 12.83 -20.87 -15.26
C GLY A 80 11.68 -20.80 -16.26
N VAL A 81 11.14 -21.94 -16.71
CA VAL A 81 10.00 -21.98 -17.63
C VAL A 81 8.70 -22.01 -16.84
N LEU A 82 8.05 -20.86 -16.71
CA LEU A 82 6.77 -20.70 -16.01
C LEU A 82 5.60 -20.88 -16.99
N ASN A 83 5.13 -22.12 -17.15
CA ASN A 83 3.97 -22.40 -18.00
C ASN A 83 2.68 -21.91 -17.34
N VAL A 84 2.00 -20.93 -17.94
CA VAL A 84 0.73 -20.36 -17.45
C VAL A 84 -0.43 -21.35 -17.51
N ALA A 85 -0.38 -22.35 -18.40
CA ALA A 85 -1.40 -23.40 -18.46
C ALA A 85 -1.29 -24.40 -17.29
N ASN A 86 -0.20 -24.37 -16.52
CA ASN A 86 -0.10 -25.14 -15.29
C ASN A 86 -1.05 -24.53 -14.22
N PRO A 87 -1.98 -25.31 -13.64
CA PRO A 87 -2.95 -24.78 -12.68
C PRO A 87 -2.32 -24.10 -11.46
N ALA A 88 -1.21 -24.61 -10.93
CA ALA A 88 -0.54 -24.01 -9.77
C ALA A 88 0.07 -22.65 -10.13
N ASN A 89 0.66 -22.52 -11.32
CA ASN A 89 1.19 -21.25 -11.82
C ASN A 89 0.08 -20.22 -12.04
N LEU A 90 -1.04 -20.64 -12.65
CA LEU A 90 -2.19 -19.76 -12.85
C LEU A 90 -2.78 -19.28 -11.51
N VAL A 91 -2.92 -20.17 -10.54
CA VAL A 91 -3.37 -19.81 -9.19
C VAL A 91 -2.38 -18.85 -8.52
N GLY A 92 -1.08 -19.12 -8.61
CA GLY A 92 -0.03 -18.22 -8.12
C GLY A 92 -0.14 -16.82 -8.71
N LEU A 93 -0.29 -16.72 -10.04
CA LEU A 93 -0.48 -15.46 -10.76
C LEU A 93 -1.70 -14.68 -10.25
N ILE A 94 -2.85 -15.34 -10.10
CA ILE A 94 -4.10 -14.73 -9.60
C ILE A 94 -3.93 -14.25 -8.16
N ILE A 95 -3.29 -15.04 -7.30
CA ILE A 95 -3.00 -14.64 -5.90
C ILE A 95 -2.10 -13.41 -5.89
N GLY A 96 -1.07 -13.37 -6.73
CA GLY A 96 -0.17 -12.23 -6.85
C GLY A 96 -0.91 -10.94 -7.23
N ALA A 97 -1.77 -11.02 -8.24
CA ALA A 97 -2.63 -9.91 -8.62
C ALA A 97 -3.58 -9.49 -7.47
N ALA A 98 -4.23 -10.46 -6.81
CA ALA A 98 -5.17 -10.20 -5.72
C ALA A 98 -4.51 -9.54 -4.50
N VAL A 99 -3.27 -9.90 -4.19
CA VAL A 99 -2.53 -9.33 -3.06
C VAL A 99 -2.27 -7.84 -3.25
N VAL A 100 -2.04 -7.37 -4.48
CA VAL A 100 -1.90 -5.92 -4.77
C VAL A 100 -3.19 -5.18 -4.41
N PHE A 101 -4.35 -5.69 -4.85
CA PHE A 101 -5.64 -5.09 -4.51
C PHE A 101 -5.92 -5.12 -3.01
N LEU A 102 -5.62 -6.24 -2.35
CA LEU A 102 -5.78 -6.39 -0.92
C LEU A 102 -4.90 -5.40 -0.15
N PHE A 103 -3.63 -5.27 -0.53
CA PHE A 103 -2.70 -4.33 0.07
C PHE A 103 -3.19 -2.88 -0.09
N SER A 104 -3.57 -2.48 -1.30
CA SER A 104 -4.09 -1.14 -1.58
C SER A 104 -5.34 -0.84 -0.75
N GLY A 105 -6.28 -1.79 -0.68
CA GLY A 105 -7.49 -1.64 0.13
C GLY A 105 -7.19 -1.52 1.62
N LEU A 106 -6.25 -2.30 2.16
CA LEU A 106 -5.83 -2.19 3.55
C LEU A 106 -5.19 -0.83 3.85
N ALA A 107 -4.32 -0.36 2.95
CA ALA A 107 -3.64 0.93 3.09
C ALA A 107 -4.62 2.11 3.02
N ILE A 108 -5.56 2.10 2.07
CA ILE A 108 -6.58 3.15 1.95
C ILE A 108 -7.47 3.16 3.20
N ASN A 109 -7.98 1.99 3.61
CA ASN A 109 -8.85 1.89 4.78
C ASN A 109 -8.15 2.32 6.08
N ALA A 110 -6.84 2.06 6.21
CA ALA A 110 -6.04 2.51 7.34
C ALA A 110 -6.03 4.05 7.45
N VAL A 111 -5.78 4.74 6.33
CA VAL A 111 -5.80 6.21 6.28
C VAL A 111 -7.20 6.73 6.58
N THR A 112 -8.24 6.14 6.02
CA THR A 112 -9.63 6.56 6.26
C THR A 112 -10.00 6.49 7.75
N ARG A 113 -9.59 5.43 8.46
CA ARG A 113 -9.82 5.32 9.91
C ARG A 113 -9.09 6.39 10.70
N ALA A 114 -7.79 6.55 10.45
CA ALA A 114 -6.98 7.56 11.14
C ALA A 114 -7.50 8.98 10.88
N ALA A 115 -7.86 9.29 9.62
CA ALA A 115 -8.47 10.56 9.25
C ALA A 115 -9.80 10.78 9.97
N GLY A 116 -10.65 9.75 10.08
CA GLY A 116 -11.89 9.80 10.86
C GLY A 116 -11.64 10.17 12.32
N ALA A 117 -10.69 9.51 12.99
CA ALA A 117 -10.33 9.80 14.38
C ALA A 117 -9.85 11.25 14.56
N ILE A 118 -9.05 11.76 13.62
CA ILE A 118 -8.59 13.16 13.63
C ILE A 118 -9.78 14.13 13.48
N ILE A 119 -10.73 13.84 12.58
CA ILE A 119 -11.91 14.70 12.38
C ILE A 119 -12.75 14.77 13.67
N PHE A 120 -13.00 13.64 14.33
CA PHE A 120 -13.75 13.63 15.60
C PHE A 120 -13.02 14.40 16.70
N GLU A 121 -11.70 14.25 16.80
CA GLU A 121 -10.90 14.98 17.78
C GLU A 121 -10.89 16.49 17.51
N VAL A 122 -10.72 16.94 16.27
CA VAL A 122 -10.76 18.36 15.91
C VAL A 122 -12.16 18.94 16.18
N ARG A 123 -13.23 18.21 15.84
CA ARG A 123 -14.61 18.62 16.16
C ARG A 123 -14.86 18.71 17.66
N ARG A 124 -14.35 17.75 18.44
CA ARG A 124 -14.41 17.77 19.91
C ARG A 124 -13.75 19.03 20.45
N GLN A 125 -12.53 19.33 20.01
CA GLN A 125 -11.82 20.54 20.45
C GLN A 125 -12.59 21.82 20.10
N PHE A 126 -13.10 21.97 18.87
CA PHE A 126 -13.88 23.16 18.51
C PHE A 126 -15.19 23.30 19.30
N ARG A 127 -15.86 22.20 19.62
CA ARG A 127 -17.11 22.21 20.40
C ARG A 127 -16.86 22.52 21.87
N ASP A 128 -15.89 21.84 22.48
CA ASP A 128 -15.64 21.90 23.92
C ASP A 128 -14.80 23.14 24.29
N HIS A 129 -14.02 23.68 23.35
CA HIS A 129 -13.14 24.85 23.51
C HIS A 129 -13.44 25.90 22.40
N PRO A 130 -14.53 26.67 22.52
CA PRO A 130 -14.93 27.65 21.50
C PRO A 130 -13.93 28.81 21.33
N GLY A 131 -13.04 29.04 22.31
CA GLY A 131 -11.97 30.03 22.23
C GLY A 131 -10.96 29.76 21.11
N ILE A 132 -10.87 28.51 20.64
CA ILE A 132 -10.00 28.13 19.52
C ILE A 132 -10.44 28.82 18.22
N MET A 133 -11.74 28.77 17.90
CA MET A 133 -12.28 29.42 16.69
C MET A 133 -12.24 30.95 16.79
N GLN A 134 -12.21 31.49 18.01
CA GLN A 134 -12.05 32.92 18.26
C GLN A 134 -10.58 33.37 18.24
N GLY A 135 -9.63 32.42 18.17
CA GLY A 135 -8.20 32.70 18.23
C GLY A 135 -7.68 33.12 19.61
N THR A 136 -8.49 32.99 20.67
CA THR A 136 -8.14 33.37 22.04
C THR A 136 -7.54 32.21 22.84
N GLU A 137 -7.73 30.97 22.36
CA GLU A 137 -7.25 29.75 22.99
C GLU A 137 -6.43 28.92 21.99
N ARG A 138 -5.38 28.23 22.47
CA ARG A 138 -4.54 27.38 21.63
C ARG A 138 -5.09 25.96 21.55
N PRO A 139 -5.17 25.34 20.35
CA PRO A 139 -5.53 23.94 20.18
C PRO A 139 -4.57 22.97 20.88
N GLU A 140 -5.09 21.79 21.21
CA GLU A 140 -4.28 20.68 21.75
C GLU A 140 -3.62 19.89 20.60
N TYR A 141 -2.57 20.47 20.00
CA TYR A 141 -1.87 19.85 18.86
C TYR A 141 -1.32 18.45 19.15
N GLY A 142 -0.80 18.24 20.37
CA GLY A 142 -0.19 16.97 20.78
C GLY A 142 -1.17 15.80 20.73
N ARG A 143 -2.47 16.05 20.91
CA ARG A 143 -3.49 15.01 20.86
C ARG A 143 -3.69 14.46 19.45
N VAL A 144 -3.73 15.34 18.44
CA VAL A 144 -3.82 14.95 17.03
C VAL A 144 -2.56 14.20 16.60
N VAL A 145 -1.38 14.63 17.05
CA VAL A 145 -0.12 13.93 16.78
C VAL A 145 -0.11 12.51 17.35
N ASP A 146 -0.53 12.32 18.61
CA ASP A 146 -0.58 11.00 19.26
C ASP A 146 -1.53 10.04 18.53
N ILE A 147 -2.70 10.52 18.09
CA ILE A 147 -3.65 9.73 17.28
C ILE A 147 -2.98 9.27 15.98
N CYS A 148 -2.42 10.21 15.20
CA CYS A 148 -1.73 9.90 13.95
C CYS A 148 -0.60 8.88 14.14
N THR A 149 0.24 9.07 15.16
CA THR A 149 1.41 8.20 15.41
C THR A 149 0.97 6.80 15.81
N ARG A 150 0.02 6.69 16.74
CA ARG A 150 -0.44 5.39 17.25
C ARG A 150 -1.15 4.58 16.16
N ASP A 151 -2.03 5.23 15.40
CA ASP A 151 -2.82 4.56 14.38
C ASP A 151 -1.96 4.17 13.18
N SER A 152 -1.06 5.03 12.72
CA SER A 152 -0.15 4.68 11.62
C SER A 152 0.72 3.45 11.94
N LEU A 153 1.32 3.39 13.13
CA LEU A 153 2.12 2.23 13.56
C LEU A 153 1.28 0.95 13.63
N ARG A 154 0.08 1.04 14.20
CA ARG A 154 -0.81 -0.11 14.38
C ARG A 154 -1.38 -0.63 13.06
N GLU A 155 -1.62 0.26 12.11
CA GLU A 155 -2.23 -0.09 10.83
C GLU A 155 -1.22 -0.61 9.80
N LEU A 156 0.04 -0.17 9.85
CA LEU A 156 1.11 -0.64 8.96
C LEU A 156 1.53 -2.09 9.22
N ALA A 157 1.25 -2.64 10.40
CA ALA A 157 1.60 -4.02 10.73
C ALA A 157 0.94 -5.05 9.80
N THR A 158 -0.34 -4.84 9.42
CA THR A 158 -1.07 -5.82 8.60
C THR A 158 -0.57 -5.87 7.16
N PRO A 159 -0.42 -4.73 6.44
CA PRO A 159 0.19 -4.73 5.11
C PRO A 159 1.63 -5.26 5.10
N GLY A 160 2.42 -4.99 6.16
CA GLY A 160 3.77 -5.53 6.31
C GLY A 160 3.81 -7.06 6.46
N LEU A 161 2.95 -7.62 7.31
CA LEU A 161 2.82 -9.08 7.44
C LEU A 161 2.36 -9.74 6.14
N LEU A 162 1.40 -9.13 5.44
CA LEU A 162 0.96 -9.58 4.12
C LEU A 162 2.13 -9.63 3.13
N ALA A 163 2.96 -8.60 3.11
CA ALA A 163 4.09 -8.50 2.19
C ALA A 163 5.13 -9.61 2.37
N ILE A 164 5.36 -10.04 3.62
CA ILE A 164 6.36 -11.05 3.95
C ILE A 164 5.79 -12.45 3.84
N LEU A 165 4.59 -12.68 4.39
CA LEU A 165 4.07 -14.03 4.57
C LEU A 165 3.29 -14.56 3.36
N ALA A 166 2.76 -13.70 2.47
CA ALA A 166 2.10 -14.14 1.24
C ALA A 166 3.05 -14.93 0.31
N PRO A 167 4.26 -14.44 -0.05
CA PRO A 167 5.19 -15.23 -0.87
C PRO A 167 5.64 -16.51 -0.15
N VAL A 168 5.75 -16.51 1.18
CA VAL A 168 6.04 -17.73 1.96
C VAL A 168 4.90 -18.76 1.81
N ALA A 169 3.66 -18.34 1.98
CA ALA A 169 2.49 -19.22 1.84
C ALA A 169 2.41 -19.81 0.42
N VAL A 170 2.62 -18.99 -0.61
CA VAL A 170 2.59 -19.44 -2.01
C VAL A 170 3.78 -20.35 -2.34
N GLY A 171 5.00 -19.98 -1.95
CA GLY A 171 6.21 -20.74 -2.24
C GLY A 171 6.20 -22.12 -1.63
N PHE A 172 5.99 -22.22 -0.32
CA PHE A 172 5.93 -23.52 0.35
C PHE A 172 4.63 -24.29 0.03
N GLY A 173 3.53 -23.61 -0.29
CA GLY A 173 2.25 -24.27 -0.59
C GLY A 173 2.16 -24.82 -2.00
N LEU A 174 2.53 -24.02 -3.00
CA LEU A 174 2.30 -24.30 -4.43
C LEU A 174 3.61 -24.54 -5.21
N GLY A 175 4.76 -24.24 -4.62
CA GLY A 175 6.08 -24.49 -5.20
C GLY A 175 6.67 -23.31 -5.97
N VAL A 176 7.88 -23.51 -6.51
CA VAL A 176 8.69 -22.44 -7.12
C VAL A 176 8.09 -21.87 -8.40
N GLY A 177 7.36 -22.68 -9.18
CA GLY A 177 6.67 -22.22 -10.38
C GLY A 177 5.56 -21.22 -10.03
N ALA A 178 4.70 -21.61 -9.08
CA ALA A 178 3.60 -20.79 -8.60
C ALA A 178 4.09 -19.52 -7.90
N LEU A 179 5.18 -19.59 -7.15
CA LEU A 179 5.83 -18.41 -6.56
C LEU A 179 6.37 -17.46 -7.63
N GLY A 180 7.02 -17.99 -8.68
CA GLY A 180 7.45 -17.17 -9.81
C GLY A 180 6.29 -16.48 -10.52
N ALA A 181 5.19 -17.21 -10.75
CA ALA A 181 3.97 -16.65 -11.33
C ALA A 181 3.29 -15.62 -10.41
N TYR A 182 3.32 -15.84 -9.08
CA TYR A 182 2.86 -14.89 -8.08
C TYR A 182 3.62 -13.57 -8.14
N LEU A 183 4.95 -13.61 -8.27
CA LEU A 183 5.75 -12.40 -8.45
C LEU A 183 5.35 -11.68 -9.75
N ALA A 184 5.16 -12.43 -10.84
CA ALA A 184 4.77 -11.85 -12.12
C ALA A 184 3.41 -11.13 -12.03
N GLY A 185 2.44 -11.75 -11.37
CA GLY A 185 1.11 -11.17 -11.12
C GLY A 185 1.20 -9.92 -10.23
N THR A 186 1.97 -10.01 -9.15
CA THR A 186 2.21 -8.88 -8.24
C THR A 186 2.83 -7.69 -8.96
N ILE A 187 3.83 -7.92 -9.80
CA ILE A 187 4.53 -6.86 -10.55
C ILE A 187 3.60 -6.25 -11.59
N ALA A 188 2.98 -7.07 -12.44
CA ALA A 188 2.13 -6.59 -13.53
C ALA A 188 0.95 -5.77 -12.99
N THR A 189 0.23 -6.30 -11.99
CA THR A 189 -0.89 -5.59 -11.36
C THR A 189 -0.41 -4.41 -10.52
N GLY A 190 0.71 -4.57 -9.80
CA GLY A 190 1.27 -3.54 -8.92
C GLY A 190 1.65 -2.28 -9.67
N VAL A 191 2.29 -2.40 -10.83
CA VAL A 191 2.69 -1.25 -11.64
C VAL A 191 1.47 -0.47 -12.13
N LEU A 192 0.50 -1.17 -12.70
CA LEU A 192 -0.73 -0.54 -13.20
C LEU A 192 -1.50 0.13 -12.07
N MET A 193 -1.63 -0.53 -10.93
CA MET A 193 -2.30 0.01 -9.74
C MET A 193 -1.55 1.22 -9.18
N ALA A 194 -0.22 1.18 -9.07
CA ALA A 194 0.57 2.29 -8.54
C ALA A 194 0.45 3.53 -9.41
N VAL A 195 0.51 3.38 -10.75
CA VAL A 195 0.32 4.48 -11.70
C VAL A 195 -1.10 5.03 -11.60
N PHE A 196 -2.11 4.15 -11.57
CA PHE A 196 -3.51 4.54 -11.44
C PHE A 196 -3.74 5.39 -10.18
N LEU A 197 -3.35 4.89 -9.00
CA LEU A 197 -3.56 5.58 -7.73
C LEU A 197 -2.80 6.92 -7.66
N ALA A 198 -1.54 6.94 -8.10
CA ALA A 198 -0.73 8.15 -8.09
C ALA A 198 -1.30 9.24 -9.01
N ASN A 199 -1.69 8.87 -10.24
CA ASN A 199 -2.20 9.81 -11.22
C ASN A 199 -3.61 10.27 -10.89
N SER A 200 -4.50 9.38 -10.45
CA SER A 200 -5.87 9.76 -10.06
C SER A 200 -5.85 10.74 -8.87
N GLY A 201 -5.09 10.45 -7.82
CA GLY A 201 -4.99 11.37 -6.69
C GLY A 201 -4.30 12.69 -7.06
N GLY A 202 -3.28 12.68 -7.90
CA GLY A 202 -2.64 13.90 -8.41
C GLY A 202 -3.58 14.75 -9.28
N ALA A 203 -4.42 14.11 -10.09
CA ALA A 203 -5.40 14.80 -10.91
C ALA A 203 -6.47 15.51 -10.06
N TRP A 204 -6.96 14.87 -8.99
CA TRP A 204 -7.92 15.50 -8.09
C TRP A 204 -7.34 16.69 -7.32
N ASP A 205 -6.09 16.60 -6.85
CA ASP A 205 -5.41 17.74 -6.20
C ASP A 205 -5.24 18.91 -7.16
N ASN A 206 -4.82 18.64 -8.40
CA ASN A 206 -4.67 19.67 -9.41
C ASN A 206 -6.01 20.28 -9.84
N ALA A 207 -7.08 19.49 -9.89
CA ALA A 207 -8.43 20.00 -10.16
C ALA A 207 -8.89 20.96 -9.04
N LYS A 208 -8.63 20.63 -7.78
CA LYS A 208 -8.89 21.52 -6.64
C LYS A 208 -8.10 22.82 -6.77
N LYS A 209 -6.78 22.74 -7.00
CA LYS A 209 -5.93 23.93 -7.20
C LYS A 209 -6.43 24.81 -8.36
N PHE A 210 -6.83 24.20 -9.46
CA PHE A 210 -7.37 24.91 -10.63
C PHE A 210 -8.62 25.73 -10.27
N VAL A 211 -9.53 25.18 -9.46
CA VAL A 211 -10.69 25.92 -8.95
C VAL A 211 -10.28 26.99 -7.94
N GLU A 212 -9.32 26.71 -7.06
CA GLU A 212 -8.81 27.69 -6.08
C GLU A 212 -8.17 28.93 -6.72
N ASP A 213 -7.61 28.80 -7.92
CA ASP A 213 -7.06 29.90 -8.73
C ASP A 213 -8.15 30.80 -9.37
N GLY A 214 -9.43 30.54 -9.08
CA GLY A 214 -10.56 31.38 -9.52
C GLY A 214 -11.34 30.82 -10.71
N ASN A 215 -10.90 29.70 -11.28
CA ASN A 215 -11.70 29.01 -12.29
C ASN A 215 -12.96 28.42 -11.64
N PHE A 216 -14.07 28.38 -12.38
CA PHE A 216 -15.36 27.87 -11.87
C PHE A 216 -15.85 28.55 -10.57
N GLY A 217 -15.47 29.80 -10.34
CA GLY A 217 -15.99 30.63 -9.25
C GLY A 217 -15.13 30.69 -7.99
N GLY A 218 -14.04 29.94 -7.90
CA GLY A 218 -13.08 30.11 -6.80
C GLY A 218 -13.47 29.41 -5.50
N LYS A 219 -12.73 29.75 -4.43
CA LYS A 219 -12.89 29.18 -3.08
C LYS A 219 -14.28 29.44 -2.50
N GLY A 220 -14.82 28.45 -1.79
CA GLY A 220 -16.12 28.55 -1.11
C GLY A 220 -17.34 28.28 -2.02
N THR A 221 -17.12 27.99 -3.29
CA THR A 221 -18.18 27.56 -4.22
C THR A 221 -18.49 26.07 -4.07
N GLU A 222 -19.63 25.63 -4.63
CA GLU A 222 -19.96 24.20 -4.71
C GLU A 222 -18.92 23.41 -5.52
N ALA A 223 -18.38 24.00 -6.59
CA ALA A 223 -17.29 23.41 -7.37
C ALA A 223 -16.00 23.23 -6.53
N HIS A 224 -15.68 24.20 -5.69
CA HIS A 224 -14.55 24.07 -4.76
C HIS A 224 -14.81 22.97 -3.73
N ALA A 225 -15.99 22.91 -3.14
CA ALA A 225 -16.35 21.86 -2.19
C ALA A 225 -16.26 20.45 -2.83
N ALA A 226 -16.75 20.28 -4.07
CA ALA A 226 -16.69 19.02 -4.79
C ALA A 226 -15.24 18.57 -5.10
N THR A 227 -14.39 19.51 -5.50
CA THR A 227 -12.97 19.21 -5.78
C THR A 227 -12.16 18.94 -4.51
N VAL A 228 -12.51 19.59 -3.38
CA VAL A 228 -11.96 19.24 -2.06
C VAL A 228 -12.33 17.81 -1.67
N ILE A 229 -13.57 17.37 -1.88
CA ILE A 229 -13.95 15.96 -1.66
C ILE A 229 -13.11 15.03 -2.53
N GLY A 230 -12.95 15.34 -3.81
CA GLY A 230 -12.10 14.56 -4.72
C GLY A 230 -10.65 14.43 -4.24
N ASP A 231 -10.05 15.53 -3.78
CA ASP A 231 -8.68 15.53 -3.26
C ASP A 231 -8.55 14.69 -1.97
N THR A 232 -9.52 14.78 -1.06
CA THR A 232 -9.52 13.94 0.16
C THR A 232 -9.66 12.44 -0.13
N VAL A 233 -10.34 12.06 -1.21
CA VAL A 233 -10.36 10.67 -1.73
C VAL A 233 -9.01 10.32 -2.36
N GLY A 234 -8.39 11.27 -3.05
CA GLY A 234 -7.10 11.12 -3.73
C GLY A 234 -5.88 11.06 -2.81
N ASP A 235 -5.94 11.62 -1.61
CA ASP A 235 -4.84 11.64 -0.64
C ASP A 235 -4.33 10.23 -0.26
N PRO A 236 -5.18 9.28 0.21
CA PRO A 236 -4.71 7.92 0.47
C PRO A 236 -4.20 7.21 -0.78
N PHE A 237 -4.66 7.60 -1.97
CA PHE A 237 -4.23 7.00 -3.23
C PHE A 237 -2.81 7.47 -3.57
N LYS A 238 -2.61 8.78 -3.67
CA LYS A 238 -1.35 9.36 -4.14
C LYS A 238 -0.25 9.33 -3.10
N ASP A 239 -0.57 9.37 -1.81
CA ASP A 239 0.42 9.56 -0.73
C ASP A 239 0.57 8.37 0.22
N THR A 240 -0.27 7.34 0.09
CA THR A 240 -0.12 6.12 0.89
C THR A 240 -0.07 4.88 0.00
N ALA A 241 -1.20 4.45 -0.57
CA ALA A 241 -1.31 3.17 -1.25
C ALA A 241 -0.47 3.11 -2.53
N GLY A 242 -0.58 4.11 -3.42
CA GLY A 242 0.13 4.15 -4.69
C GLY A 242 1.65 4.04 -4.52
N PRO A 243 2.28 4.95 -3.74
CA PRO A 243 3.72 4.87 -3.48
C PRO A 243 4.15 3.61 -2.73
N ALA A 244 3.32 3.07 -1.83
CA ALA A 244 3.65 1.89 -1.02
C ALA A 244 3.63 0.56 -1.79
N ILE A 245 3.02 0.51 -2.98
CA ILE A 245 3.10 -0.67 -3.85
C ILE A 245 4.54 -0.92 -4.35
N ASN A 246 5.36 0.13 -4.52
CA ASN A 246 6.76 -0.05 -4.91
C ASN A 246 7.57 -0.86 -3.87
N PRO A 247 7.64 -0.44 -2.59
CA PRO A 247 8.31 -1.26 -1.57
C PRO A 247 7.64 -2.61 -1.36
N LEU A 248 6.31 -2.74 -1.55
CA LEU A 248 5.62 -4.04 -1.52
C LEU A 248 6.24 -5.04 -2.53
N ILE A 249 6.36 -4.64 -3.80
CA ILE A 249 6.96 -5.47 -4.86
C ILE A 249 8.39 -5.85 -4.48
N LYS A 250 9.19 -4.89 -4.00
CA LYS A 250 10.59 -5.14 -3.61
C LYS A 250 10.71 -6.14 -2.46
N VAL A 251 9.90 -5.98 -1.42
CA VAL A 251 9.88 -6.88 -0.25
C VAL A 251 9.46 -8.29 -0.69
N MET A 252 8.39 -8.42 -1.48
CA MET A 252 7.93 -9.72 -1.94
C MET A 252 8.97 -10.44 -2.80
N ASN A 253 9.62 -9.74 -3.72
CA ASN A 253 10.69 -10.31 -4.54
C ASN A 253 11.88 -10.76 -3.68
N LEU A 254 12.30 -9.93 -2.72
CA LEU A 254 13.40 -10.27 -1.82
C LEU A 254 13.08 -11.50 -0.97
N VAL A 255 11.89 -11.55 -0.37
CA VAL A 255 11.46 -12.70 0.42
C VAL A 255 11.39 -13.96 -0.44
N ALA A 256 10.80 -13.87 -1.64
CA ALA A 256 10.74 -14.99 -2.58
C ALA A 256 12.14 -15.52 -2.95
N LEU A 257 13.09 -14.62 -3.21
CA LEU A 257 14.49 -14.98 -3.47
C LEU A 257 15.13 -15.68 -2.28
N LEU A 258 14.92 -15.16 -1.06
CA LEU A 258 15.48 -15.71 0.18
C LEU A 258 14.97 -17.13 0.45
N ILE A 259 13.68 -17.38 0.24
CA ILE A 259 13.06 -18.68 0.54
C ILE A 259 13.19 -19.69 -0.60
N ALA A 260 13.53 -19.27 -1.83
CA ALA A 260 13.55 -20.15 -3.00
C ALA A 260 14.40 -21.42 -2.78
N PRO A 261 15.64 -21.34 -2.25
CA PRO A 261 16.44 -22.54 -2.01
C PRO A 261 15.79 -23.50 -1.00
N ALA A 262 15.17 -22.96 0.05
CA ALA A 262 14.46 -23.76 1.06
C ALA A 262 13.20 -24.43 0.46
N VAL A 263 12.47 -23.73 -0.41
CA VAL A 263 11.32 -24.29 -1.12
C VAL A 263 11.76 -25.45 -2.02
N VAL A 264 12.88 -25.32 -2.74
CA VAL A 264 13.46 -26.40 -3.56
C VAL A 264 13.83 -27.60 -2.69
N ALA A 265 14.64 -27.38 -1.64
CA ALA A 265 15.14 -28.45 -0.77
C ALA A 265 14.02 -29.26 -0.08
N LEU A 266 12.91 -28.62 0.29
CA LEU A 266 11.76 -29.31 0.88
C LEU A 266 10.83 -29.95 -0.16
N SER A 267 10.95 -29.57 -1.44
CA SER A 267 10.10 -30.06 -2.52
C SER A 267 10.70 -31.23 -3.29
N VAL A 268 12.02 -31.27 -3.43
CA VAL A 268 12.74 -32.25 -4.27
C VAL A 268 14.05 -32.69 -3.60
N GLY A 269 14.50 -33.91 -3.89
CA GLY A 269 15.75 -34.48 -3.39
C GLY A 269 15.62 -35.22 -2.05
N ASP A 270 16.74 -35.68 -1.51
CA ASP A 270 16.78 -36.56 -0.33
C ASP A 270 16.28 -35.89 0.97
N SER A 271 16.29 -34.56 1.00
CA SER A 271 15.79 -33.75 2.13
C SER A 271 14.32 -33.33 1.97
N ALA A 272 13.62 -33.83 0.95
CA ALA A 272 12.24 -33.46 0.69
C ALA A 272 11.32 -33.83 1.87
N ASN A 273 10.56 -32.85 2.35
CA ASN A 273 9.64 -33.03 3.47
C ASN A 273 8.35 -32.26 3.18
N SER A 274 7.43 -32.90 2.46
CA SER A 274 6.15 -32.30 2.11
C SER A 274 5.29 -31.92 3.32
N PRO A 275 5.21 -32.72 4.41
CA PRO A 275 4.48 -32.32 5.61
C PRO A 275 4.99 -31.00 6.21
N LEU A 276 6.30 -30.84 6.36
CA LEU A 276 6.90 -29.61 6.88
C LEU A 276 6.66 -28.44 5.92
N ARG A 277 6.80 -28.65 4.61
CA ARG A 277 6.53 -27.65 3.57
C ARG A 277 5.10 -27.10 3.70
N TYR A 278 4.11 -27.98 3.76
CA TYR A 278 2.71 -27.57 3.92
C TYR A 278 2.42 -26.95 5.28
N ALA A 279 3.07 -27.41 6.36
CA ALA A 279 2.92 -26.79 7.68
C ALA A 279 3.38 -25.32 7.68
N ILE A 280 4.52 -25.01 7.04
CA ILE A 280 5.01 -23.63 6.87
C ILE A 280 4.01 -22.80 6.06
N ALA A 281 3.51 -23.35 4.94
CA ALA A 281 2.57 -22.66 4.07
C ALA A 281 1.26 -22.32 4.79
N ILE A 282 0.68 -23.30 5.51
CA ILE A 282 -0.55 -23.12 6.29
C ILE A 282 -0.33 -22.13 7.42
N GLY A 283 0.78 -22.23 8.15
CA GLY A 283 1.14 -21.28 9.20
C GLY A 283 1.19 -19.84 8.70
N ALA A 284 1.89 -19.61 7.58
CA ALA A 284 1.96 -18.31 6.94
C ALA A 284 0.58 -17.80 6.49
N ALA A 285 -0.23 -18.65 5.85
CA ALA A 285 -1.57 -18.30 5.40
C ALA A 285 -2.51 -17.95 6.57
N VAL A 286 -2.48 -18.73 7.66
CA VAL A 286 -3.28 -18.48 8.87
C VAL A 286 -2.91 -17.14 9.50
N ILE A 287 -1.62 -16.81 9.60
CA ILE A 287 -1.18 -15.52 10.14
C ILE A 287 -1.68 -14.37 9.26
N VAL A 288 -1.56 -14.48 7.92
CA VAL A 288 -2.07 -13.46 6.99
C VAL A 288 -3.57 -13.29 7.13
N ILE A 289 -4.34 -14.39 7.10
CA ILE A 289 -5.80 -14.35 7.23
C ILE A 289 -6.19 -13.75 8.59
N GLY A 290 -5.55 -14.17 9.67
CA GLY A 290 -5.76 -13.62 11.00
C GLY A 290 -5.48 -12.12 11.06
N ALA A 291 -4.37 -11.66 10.50
CA ALA A 291 -4.02 -10.24 10.44
C ALA A 291 -5.05 -9.43 9.63
N VAL A 292 -5.50 -9.94 8.48
CA VAL A 292 -6.53 -9.30 7.66
C VAL A 292 -7.87 -9.24 8.38
N ILE A 293 -8.29 -10.32 9.04
CA ILE A 293 -9.54 -10.36 9.83
C ILE A 293 -9.47 -9.35 10.97
N VAL A 294 -8.36 -9.30 11.70
CA VAL A 294 -8.15 -8.34 12.78
C VAL A 294 -8.19 -6.91 12.26
N SER A 295 -7.56 -6.62 11.13
CA SER A 295 -7.61 -5.30 10.49
C SER A 295 -9.03 -4.91 10.07
N LYS A 296 -9.78 -5.82 9.44
CA LYS A 296 -11.18 -5.58 9.04
C LYS A 296 -12.12 -5.34 10.23
N ARG A 297 -11.99 -6.13 11.30
CA ARG A 297 -12.85 -6.00 12.50
C ARG A 297 -12.66 -4.67 13.22
N ARG A 298 -11.52 -4.00 13.06
CA ARG A 298 -11.28 -2.65 13.60
C ARG A 298 -12.12 -1.58 12.89
N GLY A 299 -12.56 -1.83 11.65
CA GLY A 299 -13.35 -0.87 10.86
C GLY A 299 -14.80 -0.68 11.31
N GLY A 300 -15.31 -1.47 12.26
CA GLY A 300 -16.68 -1.34 12.77
C GLY A 300 -16.84 -0.53 14.06
N ALA A 301 -15.77 0.08 14.56
CA ALA A 301 -15.75 0.77 15.86
C ALA A 301 -15.54 2.29 15.74
N ILE A 302 -16.15 2.92 14.73
CA ILE A 302 -16.59 4.31 14.89
C ILE A 302 -17.98 4.17 15.48
N ASP A 303 -18.09 4.39 16.78
CA ASP A 303 -19.34 4.26 17.52
C ASP A 303 -20.37 5.23 16.90
N GLU A 304 -21.48 4.70 16.39
CA GLU A 304 -22.61 5.52 15.89
C GLU A 304 -23.13 6.48 16.97
N SER A 305 -22.77 6.28 18.24
CA SER A 305 -23.06 7.18 19.35
C SER A 305 -22.42 8.58 19.23
N ASP A 306 -21.35 8.75 18.45
CA ASP A 306 -20.76 10.07 18.16
C ASP A 306 -21.47 10.80 17.01
N ILE A 307 -22.44 10.15 16.36
CA ILE A 307 -23.31 10.71 15.33
C ILE A 307 -24.69 10.99 15.95
N SER A 308 -24.77 11.87 16.94
CA SER A 308 -26.07 12.38 17.40
C SER A 308 -26.55 13.53 16.51
N PRO A 309 -27.74 13.43 15.87
CA PRO A 309 -28.35 14.54 15.14
C PRO A 309 -29.02 15.50 16.12
N ALA A 310 -28.24 16.29 16.85
CA ALA A 310 -28.76 17.43 17.62
C ALA A 310 -28.86 18.68 16.73
N ALA A 311 -29.62 18.60 15.64
CA ALA A 311 -30.01 19.74 14.80
C ALA A 311 -31.37 19.48 14.12
N ALA A 312 -32.36 19.08 14.91
CA ALA A 312 -33.75 18.98 14.49
C ALA A 312 -34.70 19.37 15.64
N ALA A 313 -34.48 20.56 16.21
CA ALA A 313 -35.47 21.21 17.08
C ALA A 313 -35.18 22.71 17.19
N SER A 314 -35.46 23.46 16.13
CA SER A 314 -35.82 24.88 16.23
C SER A 314 -36.57 25.32 14.97
N ASN A 315 -37.87 25.01 14.94
CA ASN A 315 -38.87 25.88 14.33
C ASN A 315 -39.52 26.69 15.45
#